data_AF-A0A2I4CSL6-F1
#
_entry.id   AF-A0A2I4CSL6-F1
#
_cell.length_a   1.000
_cell.length_b   1.000
_cell.length_c   1.000
_cell.angle_alpha   90.00
_cell.angle_beta   90.00
_cell.angle_gamma   90.00
#
_symmetry.space_group_name_H-M   'P 1'
#
loop_
_entity.id
_entity.type
_entity.pdbx_description
1 polymer ?
#
loop_
_entity_poly.entity_id
_entity_poly.type
_entity_poly.pdbx_seq_one_letter_code
_entity_poly.pdbx_strand_id
1 'polypeptide(L)'
;MVYKLKDWPSGEEFMALMPSRYDDLMKNLPLPEYCDPEGNLNLASHLPSFFVRPDLGPRLCCAYGVAACQDQNFGTANLHMEVSDVVSVLVYVGVAKGNGVLSKTGVLKRLEEEDLDEGVRKRLKDSSETPGALWHIYLNQDMDIVREFLHKLYKEQSLNLPSDKDPLRDQGLSYLSRKQRQRLLDEHGVQGWTVVQFLGDSVLIPAGAMHQVQNLHSCVQVINDFVSPEHVAQSFHLTQELRSSKEEVNYEDKLQVKNILFHCVKEAVSSLKSSAPDQDIKENS
;
A
#
# COMPACT_ATOMS: atom_id res chain seq x y z
N MET A 1 -21.00 -9.23 -10.28
CA MET A 1 -19.75 -9.77 -9.72
C MET A 1 -18.59 -8.94 -10.26
N VAL A 2 -17.73 -8.45 -9.38
CA VAL A 2 -16.50 -7.73 -9.76
C VAL A 2 -15.32 -8.67 -9.55
N TYR A 3 -14.50 -8.83 -10.58
CA TYR A 3 -13.35 -9.72 -10.56
C TYR A 3 -12.08 -8.91 -10.32
N LYS A 4 -11.14 -9.54 -9.62
CA LYS A 4 -9.80 -9.04 -9.37
C LYS A 4 -8.79 -10.14 -9.67
N LEU A 5 -7.77 -9.80 -10.43
CA LEU A 5 -6.52 -10.53 -10.57
C LEU A 5 -5.51 -9.82 -9.67
N LYS A 6 -5.21 -10.45 -8.53
CA LYS A 6 -4.38 -9.87 -7.48
C LYS A 6 -2.96 -10.41 -7.58
N ASP A 7 -1.97 -9.53 -7.46
CA ASP A 7 -0.54 -9.85 -7.34
C ASP A 7 -0.02 -10.83 -8.42
N TRP A 8 -0.48 -10.67 -9.67
CA TRP A 8 -0.06 -11.53 -10.76
C TRP A 8 0.22 -10.78 -12.07
N PRO A 9 1.46 -10.87 -12.61
CA PRO A 9 2.63 -11.48 -11.97
C PRO A 9 3.15 -10.63 -10.80
N SER A 10 4.00 -11.21 -9.96
CA SER A 10 4.62 -10.55 -8.80
C SER A 10 6.08 -10.92 -8.62
N GLY A 11 6.85 -10.06 -7.94
CA GLY A 11 8.23 -10.37 -7.55
C GLY A 11 9.14 -10.71 -8.73
N GLU A 12 9.87 -11.80 -8.63
CA GLU A 12 10.75 -12.30 -9.71
C GLU A 12 9.97 -12.74 -10.95
N GLU A 13 8.73 -13.23 -10.79
CA GLU A 13 7.88 -13.63 -11.91
C GLU A 13 7.51 -12.42 -12.78
N PHE A 14 7.29 -11.24 -12.16
CA PHE A 14 7.04 -10.01 -12.90
C PHE A 14 8.23 -9.66 -13.80
N MET A 15 9.46 -9.74 -13.27
CA MET A 15 10.68 -9.46 -14.01
C MET A 15 10.91 -10.47 -15.13
N ALA A 16 10.66 -11.75 -14.87
CA ALA A 16 10.86 -12.83 -15.84
C ALA A 16 9.82 -12.80 -16.98
N LEU A 17 8.53 -12.57 -16.67
CA LEU A 17 7.45 -12.58 -17.65
C LEU A 17 7.29 -11.24 -18.38
N MET A 18 7.66 -10.13 -17.74
CA MET A 18 7.43 -8.78 -18.26
C MET A 18 8.67 -7.86 -18.13
N PRO A 19 9.85 -8.26 -18.65
CA PRO A 19 11.10 -7.54 -18.42
C PRO A 19 11.06 -6.08 -18.91
N SER A 20 10.49 -5.82 -20.10
CA SER A 20 10.38 -4.45 -20.62
C SER A 20 9.47 -3.54 -19.78
N ARG A 21 8.48 -4.11 -19.09
CA ARG A 21 7.60 -3.35 -18.17
C ARG A 21 8.27 -3.13 -16.82
N TYR A 22 9.10 -4.08 -16.39
CA TYR A 22 9.94 -3.91 -15.21
C TYR A 22 10.92 -2.75 -15.43
N ASP A 23 11.65 -2.74 -16.54
CA ASP A 23 12.61 -1.67 -16.87
C ASP A 23 11.93 -0.30 -16.97
N ASP A 24 10.75 -0.24 -17.60
CA ASP A 24 9.97 1.00 -17.71
C ASP A 24 9.44 1.47 -16.35
N LEU A 25 9.00 0.54 -15.48
CA LEU A 25 8.59 0.88 -14.12
C LEU A 25 9.75 1.46 -13.33
N MET A 26 10.88 0.74 -13.21
CA MET A 26 12.03 1.16 -12.41
C MET A 26 12.54 2.54 -12.84
N LYS A 27 12.63 2.77 -14.16
CA LYS A 27 13.06 4.06 -14.72
C LYS A 27 12.15 5.24 -14.36
N ASN A 28 10.88 4.98 -14.08
CA ASN A 28 9.87 6.02 -13.88
C ASN A 28 9.26 6.02 -12.47
N LEU A 29 9.82 5.27 -11.52
CA LEU A 29 9.36 5.32 -10.13
C LEU A 29 9.52 6.74 -9.56
N PRO A 30 8.50 7.29 -8.88
CA PRO A 30 8.62 8.57 -8.21
C PRO A 30 9.56 8.43 -7.01
N LEU A 31 10.23 9.52 -6.62
CA LEU A 31 11.17 9.55 -5.49
C LEU A 31 12.14 8.35 -5.52
N PRO A 32 12.94 8.20 -6.60
CA PRO A 32 13.77 7.03 -6.82
C PRO A 32 14.76 6.78 -5.68
N GLU A 33 15.15 7.80 -4.93
CA GLU A 33 15.97 7.66 -3.72
C GLU A 33 15.36 6.69 -2.69
N TYR A 34 14.02 6.62 -2.63
CA TYR A 34 13.26 5.76 -1.73
C TYR A 34 12.66 4.54 -2.42
N CYS A 35 12.03 4.73 -3.58
CA CYS A 35 11.21 3.68 -4.20
C CYS A 35 12.01 2.75 -5.11
N ASP A 36 13.16 3.19 -5.64
CA ASP A 36 13.99 2.36 -6.49
C ASP A 36 14.70 1.28 -5.65
N PRO A 37 14.80 0.02 -6.10
CA PRO A 37 15.58 -1.03 -5.44
C PRO A 37 17.07 -0.70 -5.27
N GLU A 38 17.62 0.24 -6.05
CA GLU A 38 18.99 0.76 -5.94
C GLU A 38 19.04 2.14 -5.27
N GLY A 39 17.90 2.63 -4.75
CA GLY A 39 17.80 3.89 -4.02
C GLY A 39 18.64 3.89 -2.75
N ASN A 40 19.34 5.00 -2.49
CA ASN A 40 20.21 5.18 -1.33
C ASN A 40 19.45 5.35 0.00
N LEU A 41 18.17 5.69 -0.05
CA LEU A 41 17.26 5.73 1.09
C LEU A 41 16.30 4.53 1.11
N ASN A 42 16.42 3.61 0.14
CA ASN A 42 15.76 2.31 0.21
C ASN A 42 16.65 1.33 0.98
N LEU A 43 16.35 1.06 2.25
CA LEU A 43 17.15 0.17 3.06
C LEU A 43 17.24 -1.26 2.50
N ALA A 44 16.24 -1.67 1.71
CA ALA A 44 16.26 -2.97 1.05
C ALA A 44 17.42 -3.14 0.05
N SER A 45 17.96 -2.04 -0.50
CA SER A 45 19.09 -2.04 -1.42
C SER A 45 20.40 -2.53 -0.79
N HIS A 46 20.52 -2.41 0.54
CA HIS A 46 21.72 -2.79 1.30
C HIS A 46 21.79 -4.28 1.65
N LEU A 47 20.76 -5.06 1.30
CA LEU A 47 20.83 -6.51 1.46
C LEU A 47 21.84 -7.10 0.47
N PRO A 48 22.80 -7.93 0.94
CA PRO A 48 23.73 -8.58 0.03
C PRO A 48 23.02 -9.46 -0.99
N SER A 49 23.55 -9.54 -2.20
CA SER A 49 22.97 -10.29 -3.32
C SER A 49 22.84 -11.81 -3.10
N PHE A 50 23.50 -12.37 -2.08
CA PHE A 50 23.39 -13.77 -1.71
C PHE A 50 22.21 -14.06 -0.74
N PHE A 51 21.56 -13.02 -0.21
CA PHE A 51 20.26 -13.17 0.44
C PHE A 51 19.19 -13.28 -0.63
N VAL A 52 18.20 -14.15 -0.41
CA VAL A 52 16.94 -14.10 -1.16
C VAL A 52 16.36 -12.72 -0.90
N ARG A 53 16.31 -11.87 -1.94
CA ARG A 53 15.72 -10.54 -1.79
C ARG A 53 14.31 -10.74 -1.23
N PRO A 54 13.94 -10.01 -0.17
CA PRO A 54 12.58 -10.02 0.30
C PRO A 54 11.62 -9.76 -0.87
N ASP A 55 10.39 -10.29 -0.81
CA ASP A 55 9.36 -10.25 -1.86
C ASP A 55 8.79 -8.82 -2.05
N LEU A 56 9.69 -7.85 -2.18
CA LEU A 56 9.50 -6.42 -2.38
C LEU A 56 9.36 -6.07 -3.87
N GLY A 57 9.44 -7.07 -4.75
CA GLY A 57 9.35 -6.84 -6.18
C GLY A 57 7.96 -6.38 -6.61
N PRO A 58 7.86 -5.78 -7.81
CA PRO A 58 6.61 -5.18 -8.25
C PRO A 58 5.50 -6.22 -8.38
N ARG A 59 4.28 -5.83 -7.98
CA ARG A 59 3.06 -6.63 -8.04
C ARG A 59 2.05 -5.98 -8.96
N LEU A 60 1.53 -6.76 -9.91
CA LEU A 60 0.46 -6.30 -10.79
C LEU A 60 -0.91 -6.61 -10.18
N CYS A 61 -1.74 -5.58 -10.01
CA CYS A 61 -3.12 -5.70 -9.57
C CYS A 61 -4.07 -5.19 -10.66
N CYS A 62 -4.97 -6.06 -11.13
CA CYS A 62 -6.01 -5.72 -12.11
C CYS A 62 -7.39 -5.97 -11.50
N ALA A 63 -8.27 -4.99 -11.48
CA ALA A 63 -9.64 -5.21 -11.01
C ALA A 63 -10.66 -4.36 -11.77
N TYR A 64 -11.85 -4.93 -11.98
CA TYR A 64 -12.96 -4.19 -12.57
C TYR A 64 -13.49 -3.11 -11.62
N GLY A 65 -14.05 -2.05 -12.20
CA GLY A 65 -14.63 -0.95 -11.44
C GLY A 65 -16.04 -1.23 -10.96
N VAL A 66 -16.42 -0.58 -9.86
CA VAL A 66 -17.77 -0.63 -9.28
C VAL A 66 -18.83 0.04 -10.15
N ALA A 67 -18.43 0.90 -11.10
CA ALA A 67 -19.36 1.57 -12.03
C ALA A 67 -20.21 0.60 -12.87
N ALA A 68 -19.74 -0.65 -13.03
CA ALA A 68 -20.45 -1.70 -13.75
C ALA A 68 -21.37 -2.54 -12.86
N CYS A 69 -21.49 -2.24 -11.57
CA CYS A 69 -22.28 -3.01 -10.60
C CYS A 69 -23.41 -2.17 -9.99
N GLN A 70 -24.52 -2.85 -9.67
CA GLN A 70 -25.67 -2.22 -8.98
C GLN A 70 -25.34 -1.92 -7.51
N ASP A 71 -24.60 -2.82 -6.86
CA ASP A 71 -24.03 -2.56 -5.54
C ASP A 71 -22.74 -1.77 -5.70
N GLN A 72 -22.58 -0.75 -4.88
CA GLN A 72 -21.48 0.20 -4.93
C GLN A 72 -20.77 0.33 -3.57
N ASN A 73 -21.16 -0.50 -2.59
CA ASN A 73 -20.67 -0.46 -1.21
C ASN A 73 -19.60 -1.51 -0.92
N PHE A 74 -18.75 -1.85 -1.88
CA PHE A 74 -17.63 -2.78 -1.69
C PHE A 74 -16.32 -2.20 -2.26
N GLY A 75 -15.19 -2.61 -1.69
CA GLY A 75 -13.85 -2.25 -2.15
C GLY A 75 -13.27 -3.27 -3.13
N THR A 76 -12.43 -2.82 -4.04
CA THR A 76 -11.54 -3.70 -4.81
C THR A 76 -10.36 -4.17 -3.96
N ALA A 77 -9.96 -3.37 -2.97
CA ALA A 77 -9.17 -3.77 -1.82
C ALA A 77 -9.90 -3.34 -0.54
N ASN A 78 -10.16 -4.29 0.36
CA ASN A 78 -10.73 -4.01 1.67
C ASN A 78 -9.72 -3.29 2.56
N LEU A 79 -10.20 -2.78 3.70
CA LEU A 79 -9.33 -2.11 4.67
C LEU A 79 -8.29 -3.09 5.22
N HIS A 80 -7.02 -2.75 5.05
CA HIS A 80 -5.89 -3.50 5.57
C HIS A 80 -4.74 -2.56 5.91
N MET A 81 -3.81 -3.04 6.72
CA MET A 81 -2.60 -2.33 7.10
C MET A 81 -1.43 -2.74 6.20
N GLU A 82 -0.58 -1.77 5.85
CA GLU A 82 0.67 -2.02 5.15
C GLU A 82 1.80 -2.33 6.13
N VAL A 83 2.60 -3.35 5.85
CA VAL A 83 3.71 -3.79 6.72
C VAL A 83 5.03 -3.12 6.32
N SER A 84 5.18 -2.75 5.05
CA SER A 84 6.30 -1.97 4.51
C SER A 84 5.79 -0.67 3.92
N ASP A 85 6.72 0.21 3.50
CA ASP A 85 6.32 1.34 2.68
C ASP A 85 5.99 0.83 1.27
N VAL A 86 4.97 1.41 0.63
CA VAL A 86 4.53 0.99 -0.70
C VAL A 86 4.25 2.18 -1.60
N VAL A 87 4.53 2.03 -2.89
CA VAL A 87 4.10 2.95 -3.94
C VAL A 87 3.17 2.22 -4.90
N SER A 88 1.96 2.76 -5.09
CA SER A 88 0.96 2.23 -6.03
C SER A 88 0.80 3.17 -7.20
N VAL A 89 1.18 2.71 -8.39
CA VAL A 89 1.11 3.47 -9.65
C VAL A 89 -0.08 3.01 -10.46
N LEU A 90 -0.99 3.92 -10.81
CA LEU A 90 -2.13 3.62 -11.68
C LEU A 90 -1.73 3.75 -13.14
N VAL A 91 -1.40 2.61 -13.77
CA VAL A 91 -0.84 2.56 -15.13
C VAL A 91 -1.89 2.43 -16.23
N TYR A 92 -3.12 2.05 -15.89
CA TYR A 92 -4.21 1.96 -16.87
C TYR A 92 -5.58 2.16 -16.24
N VAL A 93 -6.46 2.87 -16.96
CA VAL A 93 -7.88 3.04 -16.62
C VAL A 93 -8.75 2.68 -17.83
N GLY A 94 -9.54 1.61 -17.70
CA GLY A 94 -10.49 1.13 -18.69
C GLY A 94 -11.93 1.53 -18.36
N VAL A 95 -12.51 2.42 -19.15
CA VAL A 95 -13.91 2.82 -19.01
C VAL A 95 -14.81 1.75 -19.64
N ALA A 96 -15.54 1.02 -18.78
CA ALA A 96 -16.48 0.00 -19.22
C ALA A 96 -17.66 0.61 -20.01
N LYS A 97 -18.17 -0.13 -21.01
CA LYS A 97 -19.30 0.28 -21.86
C LYS A 97 -20.33 -0.86 -21.93
N GLY A 98 -21.61 -0.51 -22.09
CA GLY A 98 -22.73 -1.47 -22.20
C GLY A 98 -23.51 -1.65 -20.89
N ASN A 99 -24.53 -2.52 -20.90
CA ASN A 99 -25.30 -3.03 -19.73
C ASN A 99 -25.74 -2.02 -18.66
N GLY A 100 -26.04 -0.77 -19.02
CA GLY A 100 -26.45 0.24 -18.04
C GLY A 100 -25.35 0.66 -17.05
N VAL A 101 -24.09 0.40 -17.38
CA VAL A 101 -22.90 0.85 -16.63
C VAL A 101 -22.94 2.37 -16.49
N LEU A 102 -22.57 2.88 -15.31
CA LEU A 102 -22.45 4.32 -15.09
C LEU A 102 -21.53 4.94 -16.13
N SER A 103 -22.03 5.97 -16.82
CA SER A 103 -21.21 6.76 -17.74
C SER A 103 -20.08 7.48 -16.98
N LYS A 104 -19.09 8.01 -17.70
CA LYS A 104 -18.05 8.89 -17.11
C LYS A 104 -18.68 9.98 -16.24
N THR A 105 -19.81 10.56 -16.67
CA THR A 105 -20.59 11.55 -15.92
C THR A 105 -21.21 10.99 -14.63
N GLY A 106 -21.67 9.74 -14.63
CA GLY A 106 -22.21 9.09 -13.44
C GLY A 106 -21.15 8.86 -12.36
N VAL A 107 -19.94 8.48 -12.76
CA VAL A 107 -18.78 8.36 -11.85
C VAL A 107 -18.38 9.72 -11.28
N LEU A 108 -18.36 10.78 -12.09
CA LEU A 108 -18.07 12.13 -11.62
C LEU A 108 -19.09 12.60 -10.57
N LYS A 109 -20.39 12.43 -10.82
CA LYS A 109 -21.43 12.79 -9.84
C LYS A 109 -21.28 12.06 -8.51
N ARG A 110 -20.86 10.80 -8.54
CA ARG A 110 -20.57 10.05 -7.31
C ARG A 110 -19.39 10.64 -6.55
N LEU A 111 -18.32 11.01 -7.25
CA LEU A 111 -17.16 11.65 -6.63
C LEU A 111 -17.50 13.02 -6.04
N GLU A 112 -18.45 13.76 -6.62
CA GLU A 112 -18.95 15.01 -6.03
C GLU A 112 -19.62 14.81 -4.65
N GLU A 113 -20.06 13.59 -4.33
CA GLU A 113 -20.61 13.26 -3.02
C GLU A 113 -19.52 12.95 -1.97
N GLU A 114 -18.29 12.68 -2.38
CA GLU A 114 -17.16 12.44 -1.47
C GLU A 114 -16.58 13.75 -0.95
N ASP A 115 -15.94 13.69 0.23
CA ASP A 115 -15.25 14.84 0.80
C ASP A 115 -13.89 15.03 0.11
N LEU A 116 -13.93 15.72 -1.04
CA LEU A 116 -12.77 15.99 -1.89
C LEU A 116 -12.25 17.41 -1.71
N ASP A 117 -10.93 17.55 -1.67
CA ASP A 117 -10.26 18.85 -1.68
C ASP A 117 -10.51 19.62 -2.99
N GLU A 118 -10.28 20.93 -2.97
CA GLU A 118 -10.50 21.79 -4.14
C GLU A 118 -9.59 21.43 -5.33
N GLY A 119 -8.38 20.93 -5.08
CA GLY A 119 -7.43 20.52 -6.11
C GLY A 119 -7.95 19.32 -6.89
N VAL A 120 -8.42 18.29 -6.19
CA VAL A 120 -9.05 17.12 -6.81
C VAL A 120 -10.33 17.52 -7.55
N ARG A 121 -11.17 18.39 -6.96
CA ARG A 121 -12.37 18.90 -7.67
C ARG A 121 -12.03 19.64 -8.96
N LYS A 122 -10.89 20.33 -9.02
CA LYS A 122 -10.40 20.97 -10.25
C LYS A 122 -9.94 19.93 -11.27
N ARG A 123 -9.17 18.91 -10.87
CA ARG A 123 -8.74 17.80 -11.74
C ARG A 123 -9.93 17.02 -12.30
N LEU A 124 -10.99 16.82 -11.52
CA LEU A 124 -12.23 16.16 -11.98
C LEU A 124 -12.98 16.91 -13.08
N LYS A 125 -12.77 18.23 -13.19
CA LYS A 125 -13.34 19.07 -14.26
C LYS A 125 -12.48 19.05 -15.52
N ASP A 126 -11.23 18.59 -15.43
CA ASP A 126 -10.35 18.43 -16.59
C ASP A 126 -10.77 17.20 -17.39
N SER A 127 -11.08 17.40 -18.67
CA SER A 127 -11.52 16.33 -19.56
C SER A 127 -10.40 15.39 -19.99
N SER A 128 -9.14 15.84 -19.92
CA SER A 128 -7.94 15.06 -20.22
C SER A 128 -7.62 14.05 -19.11
N GLU A 129 -8.05 14.35 -17.88
CA GLU A 129 -7.87 13.47 -16.75
C GLU A 129 -8.95 12.38 -16.67
N THR A 130 -8.54 11.22 -16.17
CA THR A 130 -9.42 10.06 -15.99
C THR A 130 -9.24 9.49 -14.59
N PRO A 131 -10.20 9.68 -13.68
CA PRO A 131 -10.15 9.11 -12.33
C PRO A 131 -10.32 7.59 -12.43
N GLY A 132 -9.42 6.83 -11.82
CA GLY A 132 -9.47 5.37 -11.84
C GLY A 132 -9.98 4.78 -10.53
N ALA A 133 -9.39 5.17 -9.40
CA ALA A 133 -9.66 4.57 -8.10
C ALA A 133 -9.86 5.61 -7.00
N LEU A 134 -10.70 5.27 -6.03
CA LEU A 134 -10.94 6.02 -4.81
C LEU A 134 -10.28 5.30 -3.64
N TRP A 135 -9.44 6.01 -2.91
CA TRP A 135 -8.69 5.53 -1.77
C TRP A 135 -9.18 6.20 -0.50
N HIS A 136 -9.23 5.45 0.58
CA HIS A 136 -9.38 5.99 1.93
C HIS A 136 -8.24 5.49 2.77
N ILE A 137 -7.46 6.41 3.35
CA ILE A 137 -6.22 6.12 4.07
C ILE A 137 -6.35 6.63 5.50
N TYR A 138 -5.98 5.80 6.46
CA TYR A 138 -5.96 6.09 7.89
C TYR A 138 -4.52 5.95 8.41
N LEU A 139 -4.10 6.87 9.27
CA LEU A 139 -2.74 6.89 9.78
C LEU A 139 -2.57 5.90 10.94
N ASN A 140 -1.32 5.47 11.17
CA ASN A 140 -0.97 4.50 12.20
C ASN A 140 -1.43 4.92 13.62
N GLN A 141 -1.51 6.22 13.90
CA GLN A 141 -1.96 6.74 15.19
C GLN A 141 -3.41 6.35 15.54
N ASP A 142 -4.25 6.09 14.54
CA ASP A 142 -5.68 5.77 14.71
C ASP A 142 -5.94 4.27 14.71
N MET A 143 -4.89 3.45 14.61
CA MET A 143 -4.96 2.02 14.35
C MET A 143 -5.77 1.25 15.40
N ASP A 144 -5.53 1.49 16.69
CA ASP A 144 -6.26 0.80 17.76
C ASP A 144 -7.75 1.18 17.77
N ILE A 145 -8.06 2.46 17.50
CA ILE A 145 -9.43 2.97 17.43
C ILE A 145 -10.17 2.36 16.25
N VAL A 146 -9.54 2.31 15.07
CA VAL A 146 -10.11 1.68 13.87
C VAL A 146 -10.34 0.19 14.13
N ARG A 147 -9.41 -0.51 14.78
CA ARG A 147 -9.56 -1.92 15.14
C ARG A 147 -10.76 -2.15 16.05
N GLU A 148 -10.91 -1.36 17.12
CA GLU A 148 -12.06 -1.44 18.03
C GLU A 148 -13.38 -1.16 17.32
N PHE A 149 -13.41 -0.14 16.45
CA PHE A 149 -14.58 0.20 15.66
C PHE A 149 -14.98 -0.95 14.72
N LEU A 150 -14.01 -1.58 14.06
CA LEU A 150 -14.25 -2.76 13.23
C LEU A 150 -14.87 -3.90 14.06
N HIS A 151 -14.30 -4.24 15.22
CA HIS A 151 -14.88 -5.24 16.12
C HIS A 151 -16.33 -4.92 16.52
N LYS A 152 -16.64 -3.64 16.79
CA LYS A 152 -18.02 -3.20 17.06
C LYS A 152 -18.94 -3.46 15.86
N LEU A 153 -18.51 -3.10 14.64
CA LEU A 153 -19.29 -3.33 13.43
C LEU A 153 -19.58 -4.82 13.18
N TYR A 154 -18.64 -5.72 13.48
CA TYR A 154 -18.86 -7.16 13.32
C TYR A 154 -19.88 -7.71 14.32
N LYS A 155 -19.81 -7.27 15.57
CA LYS A 155 -20.79 -7.64 16.60
C LYS A 155 -22.20 -7.18 16.20
N GLU A 156 -22.32 -5.97 15.65
CA GLU A 156 -23.60 -5.43 15.14
C GLU A 156 -24.16 -6.26 13.97
N GLN A 157 -23.30 -6.83 13.12
CA GLN A 157 -23.70 -7.62 11.95
C GLN A 157 -23.93 -9.11 12.25
N SER A 158 -23.90 -9.53 13.52
CA SER A 158 -23.97 -10.95 13.94
C SER A 158 -22.89 -11.83 13.30
N LEU A 159 -21.78 -11.24 12.86
CA LEU A 159 -20.61 -11.96 12.38
C LEU A 159 -19.76 -12.32 13.60
N ASN A 160 -19.78 -13.59 14.00
CA ASN A 160 -18.93 -14.10 15.08
C ASN A 160 -17.48 -14.17 14.61
N LEU A 161 -16.75 -13.06 14.71
CA LEU A 161 -15.30 -13.09 14.66
C LEU A 161 -14.77 -13.75 15.94
N PRO A 162 -13.92 -14.79 15.82
CA PRO A 162 -13.18 -15.31 16.97
C PRO A 162 -12.46 -14.15 17.66
N SER A 163 -12.45 -14.15 19.00
CA SER A 163 -11.79 -13.09 19.79
C SER A 163 -10.29 -12.93 19.50
N ASP A 164 -9.69 -13.92 18.83
CA ASP A 164 -8.27 -13.96 18.46
C ASP A 164 -7.97 -13.41 17.06
N LYS A 165 -8.99 -13.07 16.26
CA LYS A 165 -8.79 -12.60 14.87
C LYS A 165 -8.78 -11.08 14.76
N ASP A 166 -7.65 -10.54 14.30
CA ASP A 166 -7.49 -9.10 14.04
C ASP A 166 -8.15 -8.71 12.70
N PRO A 167 -9.17 -7.83 12.73
CA PRO A 167 -9.92 -7.44 11.54
C PRO A 167 -9.11 -6.65 10.51
N LEU A 168 -7.99 -6.04 10.91
CA LEU A 168 -7.10 -5.30 10.00
C LEU A 168 -6.09 -6.21 9.29
N ARG A 169 -5.94 -7.46 9.74
CA ARG A 169 -4.99 -8.43 9.17
C ARG A 169 -5.62 -9.30 8.11
N ASP A 170 -6.86 -9.73 8.32
CA ASP A 170 -7.59 -10.52 7.33
C ASP A 170 -8.27 -9.60 6.31
N GLN A 171 -7.62 -9.47 5.14
CA GLN A 171 -8.08 -8.68 4.00
C GLN A 171 -9.49 -9.06 3.50
N GLY A 172 -10.07 -10.17 3.99
CA GLY A 172 -11.44 -10.57 3.68
C GLY A 172 -12.52 -9.77 4.42
N LEU A 173 -12.16 -9.02 5.47
CA LEU A 173 -13.14 -8.77 6.54
C LEU A 173 -14.06 -7.57 6.37
N SER A 174 -13.74 -6.43 5.74
CA SER A 174 -14.75 -5.44 5.26
C SER A 174 -14.16 -4.19 4.59
N TYR A 175 -14.91 -3.61 3.66
CA TYR A 175 -14.72 -2.24 3.18
C TYR A 175 -15.59 -1.28 3.99
N LEU A 176 -15.01 -0.20 4.53
CA LEU A 176 -15.77 0.83 5.23
C LEU A 176 -16.54 1.69 4.22
N SER A 177 -17.85 1.50 4.19
CA SER A 177 -18.79 2.33 3.44
C SER A 177 -18.78 3.78 3.94
N ARG A 178 -19.27 4.72 3.12
CA ARG A 178 -19.36 6.15 3.50
C ARG A 178 -20.08 6.37 4.83
N LYS A 179 -21.16 5.64 5.10
CA LYS A 179 -21.90 5.70 6.37
C LYS A 179 -21.05 5.24 7.56
N GLN A 180 -20.27 4.18 7.39
CA GLN A 180 -19.37 3.68 8.43
C GLN A 180 -18.18 4.62 8.65
N ARG A 181 -17.63 5.21 7.59
CA ARG A 181 -16.58 6.24 7.70
C ARG A 181 -17.08 7.48 8.44
N GLN A 182 -18.31 7.93 8.15
CA GLN A 182 -18.93 9.04 8.88
C GLN A 182 -19.15 8.69 10.36
N ARG A 183 -19.63 7.47 10.66
CA ARG A 183 -19.75 7.00 12.06
C ARG A 183 -18.40 6.96 12.77
N LEU A 184 -17.34 6.50 12.12
CA LEU A 184 -15.99 6.48 12.68
C LEU A 184 -15.52 7.90 13.06
N LEU A 185 -15.82 8.89 12.20
CA LEU A 185 -15.55 10.29 12.50
C LEU A 185 -16.42 10.82 13.65
N ASP A 186 -17.73 10.59 13.60
CA ASP A 186 -18.68 11.15 14.58
C ASP A 186 -18.51 10.53 15.98
N GLU A 187 -18.25 9.22 16.06
CA GLU A 187 -18.16 8.47 17.33
C GLU A 187 -16.76 8.52 17.94
N HIS A 188 -15.71 8.57 17.11
CA HIS A 188 -14.32 8.43 17.57
C HIS A 188 -13.38 9.57 17.14
N GLY A 189 -13.85 10.52 16.33
CA GLY A 189 -13.02 11.63 15.85
C GLY A 189 -11.97 11.24 14.80
N VAL A 190 -12.01 10.01 14.29
CA VAL A 190 -11.02 9.51 13.33
C VAL A 190 -11.44 9.88 11.91
N GLN A 191 -10.69 10.79 11.30
CA GLN A 191 -10.87 11.20 9.90
C GLN A 191 -9.84 10.50 9.00
N GLY A 192 -10.32 9.82 7.98
CA GLY A 192 -9.46 9.27 6.91
C GLY A 192 -9.19 10.30 5.82
N TRP A 193 -8.07 10.11 5.12
CA TRP A 193 -7.73 10.85 3.91
C TRP A 193 -8.41 10.24 2.70
N THR A 194 -9.21 11.03 2.00
CA THR A 194 -9.85 10.63 0.74
C THR A 194 -8.96 11.03 -0.43
N VAL A 195 -8.50 10.06 -1.22
CA VAL A 195 -7.62 10.31 -2.38
C VAL A 195 -8.26 9.74 -3.63
N VAL A 196 -8.39 10.57 -4.67
CA VAL A 196 -8.81 10.12 -6.00
C VAL A 196 -7.56 9.93 -6.85
N GLN A 197 -7.29 8.69 -7.23
CA GLN A 197 -6.14 8.34 -8.06
C GLN A 197 -6.52 8.40 -9.53
N PHE A 198 -5.86 9.28 -10.29
CA PHE A 198 -6.01 9.41 -11.73
C PHE A 198 -4.95 8.60 -12.48
N LEU A 199 -5.17 8.35 -13.76
CA LEU A 199 -4.18 7.69 -14.62
C LEU A 199 -2.82 8.40 -14.54
N GLY A 200 -1.77 7.65 -14.21
CA GLY A 200 -0.41 8.16 -14.03
C GLY A 200 -0.07 8.58 -12.60
N ASP A 201 -1.06 8.72 -11.72
CA ASP A 201 -0.80 9.09 -10.32
C ASP A 201 -0.15 7.92 -9.56
N SER A 202 0.82 8.28 -8.71
CA SER A 202 1.43 7.38 -7.74
C SER A 202 0.99 7.76 -6.33
N VAL A 203 0.49 6.78 -5.58
CA VAL A 203 0.09 6.94 -4.18
C VAL A 203 1.11 6.22 -3.32
N LEU A 204 1.80 6.96 -2.44
CA LEU A 204 2.74 6.40 -1.47
C LEU A 204 2.02 6.18 -0.13
N ILE A 205 2.14 4.99 0.42
CA ILE A 205 1.56 4.60 1.71
C ILE A 205 2.69 4.18 2.63
N PRO A 206 2.88 4.84 3.80
CA PRO A 206 3.92 4.47 4.74
C PRO A 206 3.58 3.21 5.52
N ALA A 207 4.60 2.50 6.01
CA ALA A 207 4.40 1.32 6.84
C ALA A 207 3.55 1.64 8.09
N GLY A 208 2.56 0.78 8.36
CA GLY A 208 1.59 0.93 9.45
C GLY A 208 0.36 1.78 9.12
N ALA A 209 0.34 2.48 7.99
CA ALA A 209 -0.90 3.09 7.52
C ALA A 209 -1.89 2.02 7.09
N MET A 210 -3.18 2.32 7.27
CA MET A 210 -4.27 1.45 6.82
C MET A 210 -4.94 2.08 5.61
N HIS A 211 -5.28 1.29 4.61
CA HIS A 211 -6.01 1.81 3.45
C HIS A 211 -6.98 0.81 2.86
N GLN A 212 -7.95 1.35 2.14
CA GLN A 212 -8.90 0.62 1.32
C GLN A 212 -9.06 1.29 -0.03
N VAL A 213 -9.31 0.49 -1.07
CA VAL A 213 -9.39 0.97 -2.45
C VAL A 213 -10.70 0.52 -3.07
N GLN A 214 -11.31 1.44 -3.82
CA GLN A 214 -12.48 1.18 -4.63
C GLN A 214 -12.25 1.69 -6.04
N ASN A 215 -12.08 0.76 -6.98
CA ASN A 215 -11.92 1.12 -8.38
C ASN A 215 -13.24 1.65 -8.93
N LEU A 216 -13.24 2.84 -9.50
CA LEU A 216 -14.39 3.46 -10.16
C LEU A 216 -14.57 2.88 -11.57
N HIS A 217 -13.46 2.77 -12.28
CA HIS A 217 -13.34 2.13 -13.59
C HIS A 217 -12.47 0.87 -13.49
N SER A 218 -12.37 0.08 -14.55
CA SER A 218 -11.40 -1.04 -14.54
C SER A 218 -9.99 -0.48 -14.46
N CYS A 219 -9.19 -0.92 -13.50
CA CYS A 219 -7.85 -0.36 -13.28
C CYS A 219 -6.79 -1.44 -13.33
N VAL A 220 -5.60 -1.05 -13.78
CA VAL A 220 -4.36 -1.80 -13.61
C VAL A 220 -3.43 -0.93 -12.77
N GLN A 221 -3.03 -1.45 -11.61
CA GLN A 221 -2.11 -0.82 -10.69
C GLN A 221 -0.85 -1.68 -10.60
N VAL A 222 0.31 -1.02 -10.55
CA VAL A 222 1.57 -1.67 -10.24
C VAL A 222 2.02 -1.17 -8.87
N ILE A 223 2.20 -2.09 -7.94
CA ILE A 223 2.58 -1.79 -6.55
C ILE A 223 4.02 -2.23 -6.35
N ASN A 224 4.85 -1.35 -5.83
CA ASN A 224 6.24 -1.66 -5.49
C ASN A 224 6.48 -1.36 -4.01
N ASP A 225 7.13 -2.27 -3.30
CA ASP A 225 7.43 -2.08 -1.89
C ASP A 225 8.86 -1.54 -1.72
N PHE A 226 9.07 -0.79 -0.64
CA PHE A 226 10.38 -0.32 -0.24
C PHE A 226 10.45 -0.21 1.29
N VAL A 227 11.65 0.01 1.81
CA VAL A 227 11.87 0.14 3.26
C VAL A 227 12.62 1.44 3.52
N SER A 228 11.91 2.45 4.02
CA SER A 228 12.52 3.74 4.37
C SER A 228 13.13 3.75 5.78
N PRO A 229 14.18 4.54 6.03
CA PRO A 229 14.72 4.79 7.37
C PRO A 229 13.67 5.28 8.38
N GLU A 230 12.71 6.07 7.92
CA GLU A 230 11.70 6.74 8.72
C GLU A 230 10.71 5.74 9.33
N HIS A 231 10.36 4.68 8.59
CA HIS A 231 9.34 3.72 9.02
C HIS A 231 9.88 2.31 9.30
N VAL A 232 11.18 2.05 9.14
CA VAL A 232 11.77 0.72 9.36
C VAL A 232 11.52 0.17 10.78
N ALA A 233 11.49 1.03 11.80
CA ALA A 233 11.17 0.62 13.16
C ALA A 233 9.73 0.12 13.30
N GLN A 234 8.79 0.81 12.65
CA GLN A 234 7.38 0.41 12.61
C GLN A 234 7.21 -0.87 11.80
N SER A 235 7.79 -0.94 10.60
CA SER A 235 7.77 -2.14 9.75
C SER A 235 8.33 -3.36 10.48
N PHE A 236 9.42 -3.18 11.23
CA PHE A 236 10.01 -4.22 12.06
C PHE A 236 9.05 -4.71 13.15
N HIS A 237 8.41 -3.79 13.87
CA HIS A 237 7.46 -4.13 14.93
C HIS A 237 6.27 -4.92 14.38
N LEU A 238 5.65 -4.43 13.31
CA LEU A 238 4.52 -5.10 12.65
C LEU A 238 4.90 -6.49 12.14
N THR A 239 6.10 -6.63 11.57
CA THR A 239 6.63 -7.94 11.13
C THR A 239 6.81 -8.91 12.31
N GLN A 240 7.15 -8.44 13.52
CA GLN A 240 7.25 -9.32 14.70
C GLN A 240 5.88 -9.74 15.25
N GLU A 241 4.90 -8.83 15.23
CA GLU A 241 3.54 -9.16 15.67
C GLU A 241 2.90 -10.22 14.77
N LEU A 242 3.19 -10.19 13.47
CA LEU A 242 2.72 -11.20 12.51
C LEU A 242 3.29 -12.59 12.82
N ARG A 243 4.58 -12.69 13.18
CA ARG A 243 5.21 -13.98 13.57
C ARG A 243 4.65 -14.56 14.86
N SER A 244 4.11 -13.71 15.74
CA SER A 244 3.59 -14.14 17.04
C SER A 244 2.17 -14.71 16.94
N SER A 245 1.46 -14.45 15.83
CA SER A 245 0.17 -15.05 15.53
C SER A 245 0.36 -16.49 15.04
N LYS A 246 -0.15 -17.47 15.80
CA LYS A 246 0.05 -18.91 15.53
C LYS A 246 -0.77 -19.45 14.34
N GLU A 247 -1.66 -18.65 13.75
CA GLU A 247 -2.59 -19.12 12.70
C GLU A 247 -2.00 -19.04 11.27
N GLU A 248 -0.99 -18.21 11.03
CA GLU A 248 -0.29 -18.15 9.74
C GLU A 248 1.10 -18.78 9.87
N VAL A 249 1.15 -20.10 9.91
CA VAL A 249 2.37 -20.94 9.90
C VAL A 249 3.27 -20.64 8.67
N ASN A 250 2.82 -19.80 7.74
CA ASN A 250 3.49 -19.48 6.49
C ASN A 250 3.66 -17.97 6.20
N TYR A 251 3.52 -17.09 7.20
CA TYR A 251 4.08 -15.74 7.06
C TYR A 251 5.60 -15.86 7.22
N GLU A 252 6.25 -16.45 6.20
CA GLU A 252 7.69 -16.33 6.01
C GLU A 252 8.02 -14.85 6.14
N ASP A 253 9.16 -14.54 6.75
CA ASP A 253 9.68 -13.18 6.91
C ASP A 253 10.00 -12.58 5.54
N LYS A 254 8.98 -12.33 4.73
CA LYS A 254 9.04 -11.93 3.32
C LYS A 254 9.74 -10.61 3.16
N LEU A 255 9.77 -9.77 4.19
CA LEU A 255 10.43 -8.47 4.20
C LEU A 255 11.86 -8.53 4.76
N GLN A 256 12.22 -9.56 5.54
CA GLN A 256 13.54 -9.74 6.12
C GLN A 256 14.11 -8.49 6.83
N VAL A 257 13.25 -7.70 7.49
CA VAL A 257 13.61 -6.38 8.05
C VAL A 257 14.80 -6.45 9.03
N LYS A 258 14.95 -7.57 9.76
CA LYS A 258 16.11 -7.82 10.63
C LYS A 258 17.43 -7.83 9.86
N ASN A 259 17.44 -8.53 8.72
CA ASN A 259 18.63 -8.64 7.87
C ASN A 259 18.94 -7.29 7.23
N ILE A 260 17.91 -6.58 6.76
CA ILE A 260 18.03 -5.23 6.20
C ILE A 260 18.74 -4.32 7.20
N LEU A 261 18.21 -4.21 8.43
CA LEU A 261 18.76 -3.37 9.48
C LEU A 261 20.20 -3.76 9.84
N PHE A 262 20.47 -5.06 9.99
CA PHE A 262 21.81 -5.54 10.31
C PHE A 262 22.83 -5.14 9.23
N HIS A 263 22.48 -5.31 7.96
CA HIS A 263 23.38 -5.00 6.85
C HIS A 263 23.57 -3.50 6.66
N CYS A 264 22.52 -2.69 6.82
CA CYS A 264 22.62 -1.23 6.80
C CYS A 264 23.59 -0.73 7.89
N VAL A 265 23.44 -1.21 9.13
CA VAL A 265 24.33 -0.82 10.24
C VAL A 265 25.75 -1.32 10.01
N LYS A 266 25.92 -2.56 9.53
CA LYS A 266 27.24 -3.12 9.21
C LYS A 266 27.95 -2.28 8.15
N GLU A 267 27.26 -1.86 7.09
CA GLU A 267 27.82 -1.03 6.03
C GLU A 267 28.17 0.38 6.51
N ALA A 268 27.28 1.00 7.29
CA ALA A 268 27.52 2.30 7.91
C ALA A 268 28.76 2.27 8.82
N VAL A 269 28.86 1.27 9.71
CA VAL A 269 30.03 1.10 10.60
C VAL A 269 31.31 0.82 9.80
N SER A 270 31.23 0.02 8.74
CA SER A 270 32.39 -0.28 7.89
C SER A 270 32.90 0.96 7.16
N SER A 271 31.97 1.79 6.64
CA SER A 271 32.27 3.06 5.98
C SER A 271 32.88 4.08 6.94
N LEU A 272 32.35 4.17 8.17
CA LEU A 272 32.92 5.04 9.20
C LEU A 272 34.34 4.60 9.58
N LYS A 273 34.58 3.28 9.73
CA LYS A 273 35.91 2.75 10.03
C LYS A 273 36.93 2.96 8.91
N SER A 274 36.53 2.86 7.64
CA SER A 274 37.43 3.11 6.51
C SER A 274 37.69 4.60 6.25
N SER A 275 36.76 5.48 6.68
CA SER A 275 36.91 6.94 6.59
C SER A 275 37.68 7.56 7.76
N ALA A 276 37.90 6.82 8.85
CA ALA A 276 38.71 7.28 9.96
C ALA A 276 40.18 7.32 9.51
N PRO A 277 40.85 8.48 9.54
CA PRO A 277 42.28 8.54 9.27
C PRO A 277 43.01 7.66 10.29
N ASP A 278 43.98 6.86 9.83
CA ASP A 278 44.92 6.16 10.70
C ASP A 278 45.49 7.18 11.69
N GLN A 279 44.97 7.18 12.92
CA GLN A 279 45.70 7.80 14.02
C GLN A 279 46.87 6.87 14.27
N ASP A 280 47.98 7.17 13.58
CA ASP A 280 49.32 6.70 13.87
C ASP A 280 49.54 6.83 15.38
N ILE A 281 49.32 5.74 16.10
CA ILE A 281 49.87 5.54 17.44
C ILE A 281 51.37 5.34 17.21
N LYS A 282 52.09 6.44 16.98
CA LYS A 282 53.52 6.51 17.25
C LYS A 282 53.68 6.55 18.76
N GLU A 283 53.65 5.38 19.38
CA GLU A 283 54.33 5.19 20.66
C GLU A 283 55.81 5.50 20.43
N ASN A 284 56.20 6.70 20.86
CA ASN A 284 57.60 7.10 20.94
C ASN A 284 58.33 6.14 21.89
N SER A 285 59.38 5.57 21.31
CA SER A 285 60.55 4.87 21.86
C SER A 285 60.84 5.02 23.35
#